data_AF-A0A8B8FJ23-F1
#
_entry.id   AF-A0A8B8FJ23-F1
#
_cell.length_a   1.000
_cell.length_b   1.000
_cell.length_c   1.000
_cell.angle_alpha   90.00
_cell.angle_beta   90.00
_cell.angle_gamma   90.00
#
_symmetry.space_group_name_H-M   'P 1'
#
loop_
_entity.id
_entity.type
_entity.pdbx_description
1 polymer ?
#
loop_
_entity_poly.entity_id
_entity_poly.type
_entity_poly.pdbx_seq_one_letter_code
_entity_poly.pdbx_strand_id
1 'polypeptide(L)'
;MGAEHTILLFYCNSRWLSKGNELSRVFELRQEIYSYLNREEHLMNLETHFMKYFPEEMKQYYWIKDPFTEKPPSNFTTTEEEQLIDISSDSSLRMQLSSYSLLGFWNSIKDEYPEVSNKDLRILIPFATSYLCEAEFSAVAILKSKYRSTLNVEK
;
A
#
# COMPACT_ATOMS: atom_id res chain seq x y z
N MET A 1 15.58 10.82 31.19
CA MET A 1 14.11 10.70 31.01
C MET A 1 13.77 11.29 29.65
N GLY A 2 13.31 10.51 28.67
CA GLY A 2 12.93 11.05 27.36
C GLY A 2 12.97 10.11 26.15
N ALA A 3 13.26 8.81 26.31
CA ALA A 3 13.42 7.89 25.18
C ALA A 3 12.39 6.73 25.11
N GLU A 4 11.41 6.68 26.02
CA GLU A 4 10.53 5.51 26.15
C GLU A 4 9.16 5.64 25.45
N HIS A 5 8.84 6.79 24.83
CA HIS A 5 7.54 7.00 24.17
C HIS A 5 7.60 7.13 22.64
N THR A 6 8.77 7.44 22.05
CA THR A 6 8.90 7.62 20.59
C THR A 6 8.94 6.29 19.84
N ILE A 7 9.52 5.26 20.46
CA ILE A 7 9.65 3.93 19.85
C ILE A 7 8.29 3.23 19.77
N LEU A 8 7.43 3.42 20.78
CA LEU A 8 6.05 2.91 20.78
C LEU A 8 5.17 3.61 19.74
N LEU A 9 5.37 4.90 19.50
CA LEU A 9 4.65 5.64 18.44
C LEU A 9 5.03 5.13 17.04
N PHE A 10 6.32 4.83 16.80
CA PHE A 10 6.74 4.18 15.55
C PHE A 10 6.12 2.78 15.39
N TYR A 11 6.10 1.99 16.48
CA TYR A 11 5.55 0.63 16.47
C TYR A 11 4.02 0.59 16.30
N CYS A 12 3.30 1.64 16.73
CA CYS A 12 1.85 1.74 16.57
C CYS A 12 1.44 2.19 15.15
N ASN A 13 2.22 3.08 14.54
CA ASN A 13 1.96 3.56 13.19
C ASN A 13 2.21 2.49 12.11
N SER A 14 3.18 1.59 12.31
CA SER A 14 3.45 0.47 11.39
C SER A 14 2.43 -0.69 11.51
N ARG A 15 1.62 -0.74 12.57
CA ARG A 15 0.62 -1.81 12.79
C ARG A 15 -0.70 -1.57 12.05
N TRP A 16 -0.98 -0.33 11.62
CA TRP A 16 -2.15 0.01 10.80
C TRP A 16 -1.99 -0.38 9.31
N LEU A 17 -0.78 -0.82 8.91
CA LEU A 17 -0.30 -0.89 7.53
C LEU A 17 -0.07 -2.31 6.99
N SER A 18 -0.60 -3.36 7.62
CA SER A 18 -0.30 -4.75 7.25
C SER A 18 -1.18 -5.30 6.10
N LYS A 19 -0.54 -5.86 5.05
CA LYS A 19 -1.05 -6.77 3.99
C LYS A 19 -1.65 -6.14 2.72
N GLY A 20 -0.93 -5.35 1.91
CA GLY A 20 -1.33 -4.99 0.53
C GLY A 20 -2.58 -4.11 0.39
N ASN A 21 -3.42 -4.07 1.42
CA ASN A 21 -4.49 -3.15 1.71
C ASN A 21 -3.95 -1.79 2.16
N GLU A 22 -2.63 -1.67 2.33
CA GLU A 22 -1.95 -0.44 2.73
C GLU A 22 -2.16 0.67 1.69
N LEU A 23 -1.93 0.36 0.42
CA LEU A 23 -2.31 1.24 -0.68
C LEU A 23 -3.80 1.48 -0.67
N SER A 24 -4.63 0.44 -0.70
CA SER A 24 -6.10 0.58 -0.73
C SER A 24 -6.63 1.48 0.39
N ARG A 25 -6.04 1.42 1.58
CA ARG A 25 -6.42 2.19 2.76
C ARG A 25 -5.87 3.61 2.72
N VAL A 26 -4.66 3.83 2.19
CA VAL A 26 -4.15 5.18 1.89
C VAL A 26 -4.99 5.85 0.80
N PHE A 27 -5.43 5.10 -0.22
CA PHE A 27 -6.38 5.56 -1.23
C PHE A 27 -7.74 5.94 -0.61
N GLU A 28 -8.29 5.11 0.28
CA GLU A 28 -9.56 5.38 0.99
C GLU A 28 -9.49 6.58 1.92
N LEU A 29 -8.44 6.65 2.74
CA LEU A 29 -8.29 7.67 3.77
C LEU A 29 -7.57 8.92 3.25
N ARG A 30 -7.26 9.02 1.95
CA ARG A 30 -6.41 10.09 1.41
C ARG A 30 -6.91 11.49 1.76
N GLN A 31 -8.21 11.72 1.62
CA GLN A 31 -8.82 13.02 1.92
C GLN A 31 -8.81 13.33 3.41
N GLU A 32 -8.98 12.30 4.25
CA GLU A 32 -8.89 12.44 5.70
C GLU A 32 -7.45 12.73 6.13
N ILE A 33 -6.47 11.98 5.60
CA ILE A 33 -5.04 12.20 5.79
C ILE A 33 -4.65 13.61 5.33
N TYR A 34 -5.11 14.04 4.16
CA TYR A 34 -4.86 15.40 3.68
C TYR A 34 -5.43 16.46 4.62
N SER A 35 -6.70 16.30 5.03
CA SER A 35 -7.35 17.23 5.95
C SER A 35 -6.66 17.29 7.32
N TYR A 36 -6.05 16.19 7.76
CA TYR A 36 -5.27 16.12 8.98
C TYR A 36 -3.92 16.81 8.83
N LEU A 37 -3.19 16.52 7.76
CA LEU A 37 -1.88 17.12 7.45
C LEU A 37 -1.98 18.65 7.28
N ASN A 38 -3.07 19.14 6.67
CA ASN A 38 -3.29 20.58 6.45
C ASN A 38 -3.70 21.35 7.73
N ARG A 39 -4.12 20.66 8.80
CA ARG A 39 -4.44 21.31 10.09
C ARG A 39 -3.20 21.57 10.95
N GLU A 40 -2.11 20.87 10.69
CA GLU A 40 -0.90 20.91 11.49
C GLU A 40 0.21 21.67 10.75
N GLU A 41 0.46 22.93 11.11
CA GLU A 41 1.50 23.76 10.47
C GLU A 41 2.89 23.10 10.47
N HIS A 42 3.20 22.31 11.50
CA HIS A 42 4.46 21.61 11.62
C HIS A 42 4.62 20.42 10.63
N LEU A 43 3.54 20.04 9.93
CA LEU A 43 3.50 18.94 8.97
C LEU A 43 3.40 19.37 7.51
N MET A 44 3.52 20.68 7.18
CA MET A 44 3.46 21.15 5.77
C MET A 44 4.48 20.47 4.84
N ASN A 45 5.67 20.16 5.34
CA ASN A 45 6.66 19.40 4.55
C ASN A 45 6.18 17.97 4.28
N LEU A 46 5.48 17.33 5.23
CA LEU A 46 4.92 16.00 5.01
C LEU A 46 3.75 16.06 4.03
N GLU A 47 2.88 17.07 4.14
CA GLU A 47 1.78 17.32 3.21
C GLU A 47 2.27 17.47 1.76
N THR A 48 3.28 18.31 1.53
CA THR A 48 3.85 18.55 0.19
C THR A 48 4.44 17.27 -0.41
N HIS A 49 5.14 16.47 0.38
CA HIS A 49 5.65 15.17 -0.09
C HIS A 49 4.50 14.18 -0.31
N PHE A 50 3.51 14.13 0.59
CA PHE A 50 2.35 13.25 0.45
C PHE A 50 1.60 13.54 -0.85
N MET A 51 1.38 14.81 -1.19
CA MET A 51 0.75 15.20 -2.46
C MET A 51 1.58 14.90 -3.70
N LYS A 52 2.91 14.96 -3.56
CA LYS A 52 3.84 14.57 -4.64
C LYS A 52 3.80 13.07 -4.92
N TYR A 53 3.70 12.23 -3.88
CA TYR A 53 3.70 10.77 -4.01
C TYR A 53 2.29 10.18 -4.22
N PHE A 54 1.25 10.84 -3.72
CA PHE A 54 -0.16 10.43 -3.79
C PHE A 54 -1.04 11.58 -4.32
N PRO A 55 -0.89 11.96 -5.60
CA PRO A 55 -1.59 13.10 -6.20
C PRO A 55 -3.12 12.95 -6.25
N GLU A 56 -3.83 14.00 -6.63
CA GLU A 56 -5.29 14.00 -6.63
C GLU A 56 -5.90 13.11 -7.72
N GLU A 57 -5.21 13.03 -8.86
CA GLU A 57 -5.56 12.27 -10.06
C GLU A 57 -5.16 10.79 -9.94
N MET A 58 -5.62 10.17 -8.86
CA MET A 58 -5.41 8.76 -8.57
C MET A 58 -6.46 7.84 -9.22
N LYS A 59 -7.41 8.43 -9.96
CA LYS A 59 -8.47 7.72 -10.70
C LYS A 59 -7.91 6.67 -11.66
N GLN A 60 -6.72 6.92 -12.22
CA GLN A 60 -6.05 5.98 -13.12
C GLN A 60 -5.65 4.65 -12.46
N TYR A 61 -5.76 4.53 -11.14
CA TYR A 61 -5.48 3.33 -10.38
C TYR A 61 -6.73 2.71 -9.75
N TYR A 62 -7.93 3.26 -9.97
CA TYR A 62 -9.14 2.72 -9.34
C TYR A 62 -9.47 1.30 -9.84
N TRP A 63 -9.18 1.02 -11.11
CA TRP A 63 -9.30 -0.33 -11.69
C TRP A 63 -8.48 -1.39 -10.94
N ILE A 64 -7.38 -1.00 -10.27
CA ILE A 64 -6.58 -1.93 -9.44
C ILE A 64 -7.41 -2.41 -8.25
N LYS A 65 -8.19 -1.50 -7.64
CA LYS A 65 -9.00 -1.77 -6.45
C LYS A 65 -10.33 -2.45 -6.81
N ASP A 66 -10.98 -1.96 -7.85
CA ASP A 66 -12.26 -2.47 -8.32
C ASP A 66 -12.27 -2.60 -9.86
N PRO A 67 -11.73 -3.71 -10.39
CA PRO A 67 -11.73 -3.96 -11.83
C PRO A 67 -13.12 -4.27 -12.40
N PHE A 68 -14.16 -4.37 -11.57
CA PHE A 68 -15.51 -4.76 -11.98
C PHE A 68 -16.46 -3.58 -12.18
N THR A 69 -16.14 -2.41 -11.64
CA THR A 69 -17.00 -1.22 -11.73
C THR A 69 -16.33 -0.05 -12.44
N GLU A 70 -15.01 0.00 -12.44
CA GLU A 70 -14.23 1.10 -13.00
C GLU A 70 -14.04 0.95 -14.51
N LYS A 71 -14.01 2.08 -15.20
CA LYS A 71 -13.71 2.11 -16.64
C LYS A 71 -12.21 1.97 -16.87
N PRO A 72 -11.79 1.36 -17.99
CA PRO A 72 -10.40 1.39 -18.41
C PRO A 72 -9.87 2.84 -18.45
N PRO A 73 -8.74 3.14 -17.80
CA PRO A 73 -8.15 4.47 -17.83
C PRO A 73 -7.54 4.78 -19.20
N SER A 74 -7.40 6.07 -19.52
CA SER A 74 -6.91 6.55 -20.83
C SER A 74 -5.44 6.20 -21.15
N ASN A 75 -4.68 5.71 -20.17
CA ASN A 75 -3.30 5.26 -20.35
C ASN A 75 -3.20 3.75 -20.66
N PHE A 76 -4.33 3.10 -20.95
CA PHE A 76 -4.37 1.71 -21.37
C PHE A 76 -4.14 1.59 -22.88
N THR A 77 -3.53 0.47 -23.26
CA THR A 77 -3.49 0.00 -24.65
C THR A 77 -4.77 -0.76 -24.96
N THR A 78 -5.12 -0.90 -26.24
CA THR A 78 -6.33 -1.64 -26.66
C THR A 78 -6.40 -3.05 -26.06
N THR A 79 -5.27 -3.76 -25.99
CA THR A 79 -5.22 -5.11 -25.40
C THR A 79 -5.46 -5.10 -23.89
N GLU A 80 -4.97 -4.09 -23.17
CA GLU A 80 -5.23 -3.96 -21.73
C GLU A 80 -6.70 -3.60 -21.47
N GLU A 81 -7.30 -2.77 -22.33
CA GLU A 81 -8.73 -2.42 -22.22
C GLU A 81 -9.62 -3.65 -22.42
N GLU A 82 -9.35 -4.45 -23.45
CA GLU A 82 -10.08 -5.71 -23.73
C GLU A 82 -10.00 -6.68 -22.54
N GLN A 83 -8.79 -6.90 -22.00
CA GLN A 83 -8.61 -7.77 -20.83
C GLN A 83 -9.37 -7.26 -19.60
N LEU A 84 -9.37 -5.94 -19.35
CA LEU A 84 -10.10 -5.38 -18.22
C LEU A 84 -11.62 -5.51 -18.40
N ILE A 85 -12.12 -5.38 -19.63
CA ILE A 85 -13.54 -5.58 -19.95
C ILE A 85 -13.95 -7.03 -19.69
N ASP A 86 -13.14 -7.99 -20.12
CA ASP A 86 -13.38 -9.41 -19.88
C ASP A 86 -13.39 -9.73 -18.38
N ILE A 87 -12.39 -9.23 -17.62
CA ILE A 87 -12.34 -9.38 -16.16
C ILE A 87 -13.61 -8.78 -15.53
N SER A 88 -14.01 -7.58 -15.92
CA SER A 88 -15.16 -6.87 -15.34
C SER A 88 -16.48 -7.62 -15.52
N SER A 89 -16.58 -8.45 -16.56
CA SER A 89 -17.75 -9.24 -16.91
C SER A 89 -17.80 -10.61 -16.21
N ASP A 90 -16.70 -11.04 -15.58
CA ASP A 90 -16.60 -12.35 -14.94
C ASP A 90 -17.01 -12.31 -13.45
N SER A 91 -18.20 -12.83 -13.18
CA SER A 91 -18.73 -12.94 -11.81
C SER A 91 -17.94 -13.88 -10.89
N SER A 92 -17.22 -14.87 -11.43
CA SER A 92 -16.40 -15.81 -10.67
C SER A 92 -15.11 -15.13 -10.20
N LEU A 93 -14.48 -14.32 -11.05
CA LEU A 93 -13.34 -13.48 -10.67
C LEU A 93 -13.74 -12.47 -9.59
N ARG A 94 -14.97 -11.94 -9.65
CA ARG A 94 -15.51 -11.05 -8.60
C ARG A 94 -15.61 -11.75 -7.25
N MET A 95 -16.05 -13.01 -7.25
CA MET A 95 -16.05 -13.82 -6.03
C MET A 95 -14.63 -14.12 -5.53
N GLN A 96 -13.68 -14.38 -6.43
CA GLN A 96 -12.28 -14.59 -6.07
C GLN A 96 -11.66 -13.34 -5.44
N LEU A 97 -11.94 -12.14 -5.97
CA LEU A 97 -11.47 -10.88 -5.37
C LEU A 97 -11.97 -10.72 -3.93
N SER A 98 -13.20 -11.14 -3.62
CA SER A 98 -13.73 -11.10 -2.24
C SER A 98 -13.05 -12.09 -1.30
N SER A 99 -12.39 -13.12 -1.83
CA SER A 99 -11.76 -14.20 -1.07
C SER A 99 -10.24 -14.01 -0.92
N TYR A 100 -9.59 -13.32 -1.87
CA TYR A 100 -8.15 -13.13 -1.92
C TYR A 100 -7.75 -11.72 -1.48
N SER A 101 -6.48 -11.55 -1.08
CA SER A 101 -5.88 -10.21 -1.03
C SER A 101 -5.74 -9.64 -2.44
N LEU A 102 -5.72 -8.32 -2.59
CA LEU A 102 -5.59 -7.65 -3.90
C LEU A 102 -4.40 -8.17 -4.73
N LEU A 103 -3.22 -8.23 -4.11
CA LEU A 103 -2.01 -8.79 -4.74
C LEU A 103 -2.18 -10.26 -5.13
N GLY A 104 -2.87 -11.04 -4.28
CA GLY A 104 -3.16 -12.45 -4.53
C GLY A 104 -4.13 -12.67 -5.69
N PHE A 105 -5.16 -11.82 -5.81
CA PHE A 105 -6.08 -11.81 -6.93
C PHE A 105 -5.35 -11.56 -8.25
N TRP A 106 -4.63 -10.44 -8.36
CA TRP A 106 -3.89 -10.08 -9.57
C TRP A 106 -2.80 -11.09 -9.94
N ASN A 107 -2.17 -11.72 -8.93
CA ASN A 107 -1.23 -12.80 -9.19
C ASN A 107 -1.92 -14.08 -9.68
N SER A 108 -3.16 -14.37 -9.25
CA SER A 108 -3.89 -15.58 -9.65
C SER A 108 -4.41 -15.54 -11.09
N ILE A 109 -4.76 -14.36 -11.60
CA ILE A 109 -5.27 -14.18 -12.96
C ILE A 109 -4.18 -13.81 -13.97
N LYS A 110 -2.91 -13.80 -13.52
CA LYS A 110 -1.77 -13.35 -14.31
C LYS A 110 -1.54 -14.14 -15.58
N ASP A 111 -1.79 -15.45 -15.55
CA ASP A 111 -1.57 -16.32 -16.72
C ASP A 111 -2.68 -16.14 -17.77
N GLU A 112 -3.89 -15.80 -17.35
CA GLU A 112 -5.06 -15.58 -18.23
C GLU A 112 -5.11 -14.14 -18.78
N TYR A 113 -4.76 -13.15 -17.95
CA TYR A 113 -4.82 -11.72 -18.26
C TYR A 113 -3.46 -11.04 -17.99
N PRO A 114 -2.41 -11.40 -18.74
CA PRO A 114 -1.04 -11.00 -18.40
C PRO A 114 -0.77 -9.50 -18.53
N GLU A 115 -1.42 -8.77 -19.44
CA GLU A 115 -1.09 -7.36 -19.67
C GLU A 115 -1.60 -6.51 -18.50
N VAL A 116 -2.88 -6.68 -18.15
CA VAL A 116 -3.51 -5.96 -17.04
C VAL A 116 -2.90 -6.39 -15.70
N SER A 117 -2.70 -7.70 -15.49
CA SER A 117 -2.14 -8.21 -14.24
C SER A 117 -0.68 -7.80 -14.04
N ASN A 118 0.17 -7.83 -15.06
CA ASN A 118 1.55 -7.35 -14.91
C ASN A 118 1.61 -5.85 -14.66
N LYS A 119 0.72 -5.07 -15.26
CA LYS A 119 0.63 -3.63 -15.03
C LYS A 119 0.26 -3.32 -13.58
N ASP A 120 -0.70 -4.03 -13.02
CA ASP A 120 -1.05 -3.94 -11.60
C ASP A 120 0.13 -4.35 -10.71
N LEU A 121 0.71 -5.53 -10.94
CA LEU A 121 1.78 -6.05 -10.10
C LEU A 121 3.00 -5.13 -10.08
N ARG A 122 3.33 -4.46 -11.20
CA ARG A 122 4.40 -3.45 -11.24
C ARG A 122 4.11 -2.25 -10.33
N ILE A 123 2.84 -1.93 -10.10
CA ILE A 123 2.40 -0.86 -9.20
C ILE A 123 2.37 -1.38 -7.76
N LEU A 124 1.86 -2.59 -7.48
CA LEU A 124 1.72 -3.11 -6.12
C LEU A 124 3.01 -3.65 -5.48
N ILE A 125 3.89 -4.32 -6.26
CA ILE A 125 5.10 -4.99 -5.74
C ILE A 125 6.05 -4.03 -4.99
N PRO A 126 6.35 -2.81 -5.47
CA PRO A 126 7.22 -1.87 -4.75
C PRO A 126 6.73 -1.57 -3.33
N PHE A 127 5.42 -1.50 -3.11
CA PHE A 127 4.84 -1.25 -1.81
C PHE A 127 4.94 -2.48 -0.91
N ALA A 128 4.58 -3.66 -1.43
CA ALA A 128 4.68 -4.91 -0.68
C ALA A 128 6.14 -5.20 -0.26
N THR A 129 7.10 -4.99 -1.15
CA THR A 129 8.52 -5.22 -0.88
C THR A 129 9.12 -4.17 0.05
N SER A 130 8.79 -2.89 -0.11
CA SER A 130 9.25 -1.84 0.81
C SER A 130 8.73 -2.07 2.23
N TYR A 131 7.45 -2.42 2.38
CA TYR A 131 6.87 -2.77 3.68
C TYR A 131 7.58 -3.95 4.34
N LEU A 132 7.81 -5.04 3.59
CA LEU A 132 8.50 -6.22 4.13
C LEU A 132 9.92 -5.89 4.57
N CYS A 133 10.67 -5.15 3.75
CA CYS A 133 12.01 -4.69 4.10
C CYS A 133 12.00 -3.82 5.36
N GLU A 134 11.10 -2.83 5.44
CA GLU A 134 10.99 -1.95 6.61
C GLU A 134 10.64 -2.74 7.88
N ALA A 135 9.66 -3.64 7.80
CA ALA A 135 9.25 -4.47 8.92
C ALA A 135 10.40 -5.37 9.44
N GLU A 136 11.18 -5.97 8.54
CA GLU A 136 12.36 -6.76 8.90
C GLU A 136 13.43 -5.90 9.58
N PHE A 137 13.77 -4.74 9.00
CA PHE A 137 14.74 -3.83 9.60
C PHE A 137 14.28 -3.30 10.97
N SER A 138 13.00 -2.97 11.14
CA SER A 138 12.43 -2.57 12.42
C SER A 138 12.53 -3.68 13.46
N ALA A 139 12.24 -4.94 13.09
CA ALA A 139 12.39 -6.07 13.99
C ALA A 139 13.86 -6.27 14.43
N VAL A 140 14.81 -6.15 13.49
CA VAL A 140 16.25 -6.21 13.79
C VAL A 140 16.69 -5.06 14.70
N ALA A 141 16.18 -3.85 14.47
CA ALA A 141 16.46 -2.69 15.31
C ALA A 141 15.99 -2.90 16.75
N ILE A 142 14.80 -3.49 16.94
CA ILE A 142 14.25 -3.85 18.26
C ILE A 142 15.11 -4.92 18.95
N LEU A 143 15.51 -5.97 18.23
CA LEU A 143 16.38 -7.00 18.78
C LEU A 143 17.72 -6.42 19.23
N LYS A 144 18.31 -5.54 18.40
CA LYS A 144 19.56 -4.86 18.70
C LYS A 144 19.43 -3.89 19.87
N SER A 145 18.34 -3.14 19.98
CA SER A 145 18.13 -2.22 21.11
C SER A 145 17.93 -2.98 22.42
N LYS A 146 17.19 -4.10 22.40
CA LYS A 146 17.00 -5.00 23.55
C LYS A 146 18.30 -5.69 24.00
N TYR A 147 19.15 -6.07 23.05
CA TYR A 147 20.48 -6.61 23.37
C TYR A 147 21.44 -5.51 23.92
N ARG A 148 21.33 -4.28 23.42
CA ARG A 148 22.11 -3.14 23.93
C ARG A 148 21.68 -2.70 25.33
N SER A 149 20.40 -2.78 25.67
CA SER A 149 19.87 -2.42 27.00
C SER A 149 20.12 -3.50 28.07
N THR A 150 20.49 -4.73 27.67
CA THR A 150 20.87 -5.81 28.59
C THR A 150 22.38 -5.88 28.87
N LEU A 151 23.20 -5.17 28.10
CA LEU A 151 24.62 -4.92 28.36
C LEU A 151 24.80 -3.76 29.36
N ASN A 152 24.26 -3.90 30.57
CA ASN A 152 24.77 -3.13 31.72
C ASN A 152 25.91 -3.93 32.34
N VAL A 153 27.15 -3.56 32.01
CA VAL A 153 28.33 -4.01 32.74
C VAL A 153 28.29 -3.29 34.09
N GLU A 154 27.74 -3.95 35.11
CA GLU A 154 28.00 -3.59 36.50
C GLU A 154 29.52 -3.62 36.71
N LYS A 155 30.03 -2.52 37.27
CA LYS A 155 31.44 -2.29 37.54
C LYS A 155 31.70 -2.41 39.02
#